data_AF-A0A357XT11-F1
#
_entry.id   AF-A0A357XT11-F1
#
_cell.length_a   1.000
_cell.length_b   1.000
_cell.length_c   1.000
_cell.angle_alpha   90.00
_cell.angle_beta   90.00
_cell.angle_gamma   90.00
#
_symmetry.space_group_name_H-M   'P 1'
#
loop_
_entity.id
_entity.type
_entity.pdbx_description
1 polymer ?
#
loop_
_entity_poly.entity_id
_entity_poly.type
_entity_poly.pdbx_seq_one_letter_code
_entity_poly.pdbx_strand_id
1 'polypeptide(L)'
;MDEKVPGSDRKKMNIERIDSRNGNIADRIDSLRRKLSLRGDIVSEAGRARTVEIFGESLTPRQVVGKICRDVAEQGLPALLDYSKRVDKADLTAETLRVPREELESAHRRADPRFLAAVHRVAGNIRDFQKAILHRDVHLERPGGYLAERYRPMRRVGICVPGGAAAYPSTVLMTAVPAQVAGVPEIAVMAPPTPFGAYNIDMLATCRELGITEVYRMGGAQGVAAFAFGVRAGAGSGDFLIPQVDKIVGPGNLFVALAKKQVYGEVDIDSIAGPSEVVVIVDSTTRADFTAYDMIAQAEHAPGAS
;
A
#
# COMPACT_ATOMS: atom_id res chain seq x y z
N MET A 1 32.28 19.72 37.42
CA MET A 1 32.38 18.44 38.14
C MET A 1 31.67 17.42 37.28
N ASP A 2 32.45 16.79 36.40
CA ASP A 2 32.00 15.78 35.47
C ASP A 2 31.84 14.45 36.20
N GLU A 3 30.59 14.02 36.40
CA GLU A 3 30.32 12.63 36.77
C GLU A 3 30.27 11.79 35.49
N LYS A 4 31.41 11.17 35.19
CA LYS A 4 31.51 10.11 34.17
C LYS A 4 30.69 8.91 34.62
N VAL A 5 29.57 8.65 33.95
CA VAL A 5 28.89 7.35 34.00
C VAL A 5 29.80 6.31 33.34
N PRO A 6 30.31 5.29 34.06
CA PRO A 6 31.17 4.26 33.49
C PRO A 6 30.31 3.15 32.89
N GLY A 7 30.55 2.79 31.62
CA GLY A 7 30.05 1.54 31.05
C GLY A 7 29.01 1.60 29.92
N SER A 8 28.93 2.69 29.14
CA SER A 8 28.29 2.61 27.82
C SER A 8 29.34 2.72 26.72
N ASP A 9 29.74 1.60 26.14
CA ASP A 9 30.20 1.60 24.76
C ASP A 9 29.01 2.04 23.90
N ARG A 10 28.78 3.36 23.83
CA ARG A 10 27.79 3.96 22.93
C ARG A 10 28.30 3.66 21.54
N LYS A 11 27.78 2.57 20.94
CA LYS A 11 27.97 2.22 19.54
C LYS A 11 27.81 3.50 18.73
N LYS A 12 28.91 4.01 18.18
CA LYS A 12 28.93 5.32 17.51
C LYS A 12 27.99 5.21 16.31
N MET A 13 26.85 5.90 16.35
CA MET A 13 25.89 5.86 15.25
C MET A 13 26.54 6.47 14.01
N ASN A 14 26.61 5.70 12.93
CA ASN A 14 27.21 6.12 11.67
C ASN A 14 26.19 6.93 10.86
N ILE A 15 25.98 8.19 11.26
CA ILE A 15 25.09 9.12 10.55
C ILE A 15 25.96 10.00 9.63
N GLU A 16 25.63 10.02 8.34
CA GLU A 16 26.32 10.88 7.38
C GLU A 16 26.03 12.36 7.70
N ARG A 17 27.08 13.17 7.84
CA ARG A 17 26.96 14.61 8.13
C ARG A 17 27.39 15.42 6.93
N ILE A 18 26.52 16.30 6.45
CA ILE A 18 26.79 17.25 5.36
C ILE A 18 26.85 18.65 5.96
N ASP A 19 27.95 19.36 5.70
CA ASP A 19 28.14 20.76 6.13
C ASP A 19 28.08 21.64 4.89
N SER A 20 27.06 22.51 4.83
CA SER A 20 26.80 23.39 3.70
C SER A 20 27.82 24.51 3.52
N ARG A 21 28.71 24.71 4.51
CA ARG A 21 29.84 25.65 4.39
C ARG A 21 30.95 25.13 3.49
N ASN A 22 30.95 23.84 3.16
CA ASN A 22 31.94 23.21 2.28
C ASN A 22 31.49 23.26 0.82
N GLY A 23 32.43 23.49 -0.11
CA GLY A 23 32.14 23.66 -1.55
C GLY A 23 31.65 22.42 -2.31
N ASN A 24 31.54 21.25 -1.67
CA ASN A 24 31.14 19.98 -2.30
C ASN A 24 29.69 19.54 -1.99
N ILE A 25 28.85 20.44 -1.48
CA ILE A 25 27.48 20.12 -1.07
C ILE A 25 26.63 19.46 -2.17
N ALA A 26 26.72 19.98 -3.40
CA ALA A 26 25.94 19.47 -4.53
C ALA A 26 26.23 17.98 -4.81
N ASP A 27 27.52 17.62 -4.90
CA ASP A 27 27.95 16.24 -5.14
C ASP A 27 27.52 15.29 -4.02
N ARG A 28 27.55 15.76 -2.77
CA ARG A 28 27.15 14.96 -1.61
C ARG A 28 25.64 14.73 -1.56
N ILE A 29 24.84 15.76 -1.82
CA ILE A 29 23.39 15.64 -1.93
C ILE A 29 23.01 14.71 -3.08
N ASP A 30 23.68 14.83 -4.23
CA ASP A 30 23.40 13.96 -5.38
C ASP A 30 23.80 12.50 -5.13
N SER A 31 24.89 12.27 -4.39
CA SER A 31 25.26 10.93 -3.92
C SER A 31 24.20 10.33 -3.01
N LEU A 32 23.67 11.12 -2.06
CA LEU A 32 22.60 10.69 -1.17
C LEU A 32 21.31 10.36 -1.96
N ARG A 33 20.90 11.26 -2.87
CA ARG A 33 19.74 11.04 -3.76
C ARG A 33 19.87 9.77 -4.59
N ARG A 34 21.07 9.48 -5.11
CA ARG A 34 21.31 8.23 -5.86
C ARG A 34 21.19 6.99 -4.98
N LYS A 35 21.72 7.01 -3.75
CA LYS A 35 21.59 5.91 -2.79
C LYS A 35 20.15 5.63 -2.40
N LEU A 36 19.36 6.70 -2.23
CA LEU A 36 17.95 6.64 -1.84
C LEU A 36 17.00 6.46 -3.05
N SER A 37 17.53 6.38 -4.27
CA SER A 37 16.74 6.27 -5.48
C SER A 37 16.21 4.85 -5.71
N LEU A 38 14.94 4.78 -6.13
CA LEU A 38 14.26 3.58 -6.65
C LEU A 38 14.92 2.94 -7.89
N ARG A 39 16.02 3.49 -8.43
CA ARG A 39 16.71 2.95 -9.61
C ARG A 39 17.39 1.60 -9.39
N GLY A 40 17.36 1.07 -8.17
CA GLY A 40 17.83 -0.26 -7.87
C GLY A 40 16.81 -1.33 -8.21
N ASP A 41 17.10 -2.17 -9.20
CA ASP A 41 16.61 -3.56 -9.25
C ASP A 41 17.23 -4.39 -8.10
N ILE A 42 17.25 -3.82 -6.89
CA ILE A 42 17.90 -4.38 -5.71
C ILE A 42 16.86 -5.29 -5.05
N VAL A 43 16.76 -6.49 -5.61
CA VAL A 43 16.17 -7.63 -4.93
C VAL A 43 17.26 -8.21 -4.03
N SER A 44 16.93 -8.46 -2.76
CA SER A 44 17.82 -9.21 -1.86
C SER A 44 18.18 -10.57 -2.45
N GLU A 45 19.30 -11.16 -2.04
CA GLU A 45 19.68 -12.51 -2.49
C GLU A 45 18.57 -13.54 -2.20
N ALA A 46 17.90 -13.42 -1.05
CA ALA A 46 16.74 -14.23 -0.70
C ALA A 46 15.58 -14.04 -1.69
N GLY A 47 15.33 -12.80 -2.15
CA GLY A 47 14.30 -12.55 -3.16
C GLY A 47 14.67 -13.12 -4.54
N ARG A 48 15.94 -13.08 -4.93
CA ARG A 48 16.42 -13.72 -6.18
C ARG A 48 16.29 -15.24 -6.12
N ALA A 49 16.68 -15.86 -5.01
CA ALA A 49 16.53 -17.30 -4.80
C ALA A 49 15.06 -17.73 -4.87
N ARG A 50 14.15 -16.96 -4.25
CA ARG A 50 12.71 -17.21 -4.32
C ARG A 50 12.15 -17.07 -5.73
N THR A 51 12.66 -16.13 -6.53
CA THR A 51 12.30 -16.02 -7.95
C THR A 51 12.67 -17.28 -8.72
N VAL A 52 13.88 -17.82 -8.53
CA VAL A 52 14.32 -19.06 -9.18
C VAL A 52 13.50 -20.26 -8.71
N GLU A 53 13.21 -20.38 -7.41
CA GLU A 53 12.36 -21.44 -6.86
C GLU A 53 10.96 -21.43 -7.50
N ILE A 54 10.36 -20.24 -7.62
CA ILE A 54 9.02 -20.10 -8.17
C ILE A 54 9.05 -20.34 -9.67
N PHE A 55 9.85 -19.59 -10.43
CA PHE A 55 9.75 -19.53 -11.90
C PHE A 55 10.66 -20.54 -12.63
N GLY A 56 11.58 -21.22 -11.95
CA GLY A 56 12.53 -22.16 -12.55
C GLY A 56 13.68 -21.50 -13.31
N GLU A 57 13.70 -20.17 -13.40
CA GLU A 57 14.72 -19.38 -14.10
C GLU A 57 14.99 -18.06 -13.36
N SER A 58 16.15 -17.46 -13.65
CA SER A 58 16.52 -16.15 -13.09
C SER A 58 15.86 -15.03 -13.87
N LEU A 59 14.69 -14.59 -13.41
CA LEU A 59 13.97 -13.44 -13.96
C LEU A 59 14.23 -12.17 -13.17
N THR A 60 14.29 -11.04 -13.89
CA THR A 60 14.22 -9.71 -13.25
C THR A 60 12.82 -9.49 -12.64
N PRO A 61 12.68 -8.61 -11.62
CA PRO A 61 11.37 -8.26 -11.07
C PRO A 61 10.35 -7.83 -12.13
N ARG A 62 10.80 -7.08 -13.14
CA ARG A 62 9.92 -6.64 -14.24
C ARG A 62 9.44 -7.80 -15.10
N GLN A 63 10.31 -8.77 -15.39
CA GLN A 63 9.91 -9.98 -16.14
C GLN A 63 8.95 -10.85 -15.33
N VAL A 64 9.20 -11.00 -14.02
CA VAL A 64 8.31 -11.72 -13.10
C VAL A 64 6.92 -11.09 -13.10
N VAL A 65 6.83 -9.78 -12.85
CA VAL A 65 5.56 -9.05 -12.88
C VAL A 65 4.89 -9.12 -14.25
N GLY A 66 5.69 -8.94 -15.31
CA GLY A 66 5.28 -9.10 -16.69
C GLY A 66 4.55 -10.42 -16.93
N LYS A 67 5.16 -11.51 -16.47
CA LYS A 67 4.62 -12.85 -16.59
C LYS A 67 3.36 -13.04 -15.73
N ILE A 68 3.39 -12.67 -14.46
CA ILE A 68 2.24 -12.81 -13.56
C ILE A 68 1.01 -12.07 -14.11
N CYS A 69 1.18 -10.81 -14.51
CA CYS A 69 0.06 -10.00 -15.02
C CYS A 69 -0.52 -10.59 -16.31
N ARG A 70 0.32 -11.08 -17.24
CA ARG A 70 -0.15 -11.74 -18.46
C ARG A 70 -0.90 -13.03 -18.13
N ASP A 71 -0.32 -13.89 -17.31
CA ASP A 71 -0.91 -15.17 -16.93
C ASP A 71 -2.29 -14.95 -16.25
N VAL A 72 -2.42 -13.96 -15.37
CA VAL A 72 -3.71 -13.61 -14.75
C VAL A 72 -4.70 -13.02 -15.75
N ALA A 73 -4.26 -12.17 -16.68
CA ALA A 73 -5.13 -11.62 -17.72
C ALA A 73 -5.68 -12.69 -18.67
N GLU A 74 -4.83 -13.65 -19.08
CA GLU A 74 -5.17 -14.69 -20.05
C GLU A 74 -5.91 -15.86 -19.42
N GLN A 75 -5.50 -16.28 -18.22
CA GLN A 75 -5.98 -17.52 -17.60
C GLN A 75 -6.95 -17.26 -16.45
N GLY A 76 -7.00 -16.05 -15.88
CA GLY A 76 -7.92 -15.68 -14.81
C GLY A 76 -7.65 -16.44 -13.50
N LEU A 77 -8.71 -17.05 -12.96
CA LEU A 77 -8.71 -17.65 -11.62
C LEU A 77 -7.64 -18.74 -11.42
N PRO A 78 -7.44 -19.71 -12.35
CA PRO A 78 -6.35 -20.68 -12.27
C PRO A 78 -4.97 -20.05 -12.00
N ALA A 79 -4.59 -19.00 -12.75
CA ALA A 79 -3.30 -18.35 -12.55
C ALA A 79 -3.24 -17.60 -11.21
N LEU A 80 -4.32 -16.94 -10.81
CA LEU A 80 -4.39 -16.26 -9.50
C LEU A 80 -4.19 -17.24 -8.34
N LEU A 81 -4.85 -18.40 -8.37
CA LEU A 81 -4.74 -19.42 -7.33
C LEU A 81 -3.35 -20.07 -7.32
N ASP A 82 -2.78 -20.36 -8.50
CA ASP A 82 -1.42 -20.90 -8.62
C ASP A 82 -0.37 -19.95 -8.02
N TYR A 83 -0.44 -18.64 -8.35
CA TYR A 83 0.46 -17.65 -7.76
C TYR A 83 0.22 -17.46 -6.27
N SER A 84 -1.03 -17.52 -5.78
CA SER A 84 -1.30 -17.49 -4.33
C SER A 84 -0.65 -18.67 -3.61
N LYS A 85 -0.64 -19.86 -4.23
CA LYS A 85 0.02 -21.04 -3.68
C LYS A 85 1.54 -20.95 -3.73
N ARG A 86 2.12 -20.52 -4.86
CA ARG A 86 3.58 -20.49 -5.04
C ARG A 86 4.24 -19.32 -4.31
N VAL A 87 3.61 -18.15 -4.37
CA VAL A 87 4.11 -16.91 -3.79
C VAL A 87 3.71 -16.81 -2.33
N ASP A 88 2.42 -16.87 -2.01
CA ASP A 88 1.93 -16.63 -0.65
C ASP A 88 1.89 -17.90 0.21
N LYS A 89 2.20 -19.07 -0.37
CA LYS A 89 2.13 -20.39 0.28
C LYS A 89 0.73 -20.68 0.87
N ALA A 90 -0.31 -20.15 0.22
CA ALA A 90 -1.70 -20.31 0.62
C ALA A 90 -2.47 -21.15 -0.42
N ASP A 91 -3.11 -22.22 0.04
CA ASP A 91 -3.96 -23.08 -0.78
C ASP A 91 -5.40 -22.54 -0.76
N LEU A 92 -5.73 -21.71 -1.74
CA LEU A 92 -7.03 -21.04 -1.85
C LEU A 92 -7.87 -21.65 -2.98
N THR A 93 -9.19 -21.60 -2.82
CA THR A 93 -10.18 -21.91 -3.86
C THR A 93 -10.98 -20.66 -4.23
N ALA A 94 -11.86 -20.79 -5.23
CA ALA A 94 -12.78 -19.71 -5.62
C ALA A 94 -13.62 -19.22 -4.42
N GLU A 95 -14.06 -20.16 -3.59
CA GLU A 95 -14.95 -19.93 -2.44
C GLU A 95 -14.20 -19.32 -1.25
N THR A 96 -12.92 -19.65 -1.08
CA THR A 96 -12.12 -19.13 0.04
C THR A 96 -11.34 -17.86 -0.31
N LEU A 97 -11.33 -17.44 -1.56
CA LEU A 97 -10.59 -16.25 -2.00
C LEU A 97 -11.18 -14.97 -1.39
N ARG A 98 -12.50 -14.87 -1.33
CA ARG A 98 -13.19 -13.75 -0.65
C ARG A 98 -13.32 -14.06 0.84
N VAL A 99 -13.04 -13.08 1.69
CA VAL A 99 -13.30 -13.17 3.13
C VAL A 99 -14.81 -13.20 3.34
N PRO A 100 -15.37 -14.25 3.97
CA PRO A 100 -16.80 -14.33 4.25
C PRO A 100 -17.24 -13.18 5.16
N ARG A 101 -18.49 -12.75 5.01
CA ARG A 101 -19.06 -11.68 5.86
C ARG A 101 -18.96 -12.07 7.33
N GLU A 102 -19.23 -13.32 7.65
CA GLU A 102 -19.22 -13.86 9.01
C GLU A 102 -17.86 -13.70 9.68
N GLU A 103 -16.77 -13.79 8.89
CA GLU A 103 -15.41 -13.62 9.38
C GLU A 103 -15.10 -12.14 9.67
N LEU A 104 -15.58 -11.22 8.83
CA LEU A 104 -15.52 -9.78 9.09
C LEU A 104 -16.29 -9.39 10.36
N GLU A 105 -17.51 -9.89 10.54
CA GLU A 105 -18.31 -9.65 11.75
C GLU A 105 -17.65 -10.28 13.00
N SER A 106 -17.10 -11.48 12.85
CA SER A 106 -16.40 -12.18 13.94
C SER A 106 -15.11 -11.46 14.35
N ALA A 107 -14.36 -10.91 13.39
CA ALA A 107 -13.19 -10.10 13.66
C ALA A 107 -13.58 -8.81 14.41
N HIS A 108 -14.61 -8.10 13.94
CA HIS A 108 -15.11 -6.89 14.58
C HIS A 108 -15.55 -7.13 16.04
N ARG A 109 -16.33 -8.19 16.30
CA ARG A 109 -16.76 -8.54 17.66
C ARG A 109 -15.62 -8.91 18.61
N ARG A 110 -14.51 -9.43 18.08
CA ARG A 110 -13.35 -9.87 18.88
C ARG A 110 -12.28 -8.80 19.03
N ALA A 111 -12.33 -7.73 18.24
CA ALA A 111 -11.37 -6.65 18.32
C ALA A 111 -11.47 -5.91 19.67
N ASP A 112 -10.34 -5.39 20.15
CA ASP A 112 -10.32 -4.59 21.38
C ASP A 112 -11.23 -3.34 21.19
N PRO A 113 -12.21 -3.10 22.09
CA PRO A 113 -13.04 -1.90 22.04
C PRO A 113 -12.23 -0.60 22.01
N ARG A 114 -11.06 -0.55 22.65
CA ARG A 114 -10.16 0.62 22.61
C ARG A 114 -9.55 0.82 21.24
N PHE A 115 -9.21 -0.28 20.55
CA PHE A 115 -8.74 -0.24 19.17
C PHE A 115 -9.84 0.28 18.24
N LEU A 116 -11.07 -0.25 18.34
CA LEU A 116 -12.21 0.21 17.54
C LEU A 116 -12.52 1.69 17.79
N ALA A 117 -12.47 2.15 19.04
CA ALA A 117 -12.63 3.57 19.36
C ALA A 117 -11.53 4.43 18.72
N ALA A 118 -10.29 3.94 18.67
CA ALA A 118 -9.20 4.63 17.97
C ALA A 118 -9.42 4.67 16.44
N VAL A 119 -9.84 3.55 15.84
CA VAL A 119 -10.20 3.46 14.41
C VAL A 119 -11.30 4.46 14.08
N HIS A 120 -12.38 4.51 14.87
CA HIS A 120 -13.50 5.43 14.69
C HIS A 120 -13.04 6.89 14.73
N ARG A 121 -12.23 7.27 15.73
CA ARG A 121 -11.69 8.62 15.87
C ARG A 121 -10.79 9.01 14.69
N VAL A 122 -9.87 8.13 14.29
CA VAL A 122 -8.97 8.37 13.15
C VAL A 122 -9.77 8.49 11.85
N ALA A 123 -10.75 7.62 11.63
CA ALA A 123 -11.65 7.71 10.47
C ALA A 123 -12.43 9.03 10.44
N GLY A 124 -12.89 9.52 11.61
CA GLY A 124 -13.52 10.83 11.76
C GLY A 124 -12.61 11.97 11.30
N ASN A 125 -11.38 12.02 11.84
CA ASN A 125 -10.40 13.04 11.48
C ASN A 125 -10.06 13.04 9.99
N ILE A 126 -9.85 11.86 9.40
CA ILE A 126 -9.58 11.74 7.96
C ILE A 126 -10.81 12.25 7.18
N ARG A 127 -12.01 11.81 7.56
CA ARG A 127 -13.25 12.18 6.89
C ARG A 127 -13.48 13.69 6.89
N ASP A 128 -13.24 14.36 8.02
CA ASP A 128 -13.42 15.80 8.15
C ASP A 128 -12.45 16.57 7.24
N PHE A 129 -11.17 16.17 7.21
CA PHE A 129 -10.19 16.78 6.32
C PHE A 129 -10.52 16.52 4.83
N GLN A 130 -10.84 15.28 4.48
CA GLN A 130 -11.16 14.91 3.09
C GLN A 130 -12.41 15.63 2.57
N LYS A 131 -13.42 15.87 3.43
CA LYS A 131 -14.59 16.69 3.07
C LYS A 131 -14.23 18.14 2.84
N ALA A 132 -13.31 18.70 3.64
CA ALA A 132 -12.89 20.09 3.51
C ALA A 132 -12.17 20.36 2.18
N ILE A 133 -11.45 19.37 1.64
CA ILE A 133 -10.70 19.48 0.38
C ILE A 133 -11.45 18.89 -0.84
N LEU A 134 -12.69 18.43 -0.67
CA LEU A 134 -13.46 17.82 -1.76
C LEU A 134 -13.83 18.88 -2.81
N HIS A 135 -13.46 18.61 -4.06
CA HIS A 135 -13.74 19.48 -5.20
C HIS A 135 -15.25 19.64 -5.41
N ARG A 136 -15.66 20.82 -5.88
CA ARG A 136 -17.05 21.14 -6.22
C ARG A 136 -17.16 21.40 -7.71
N ASP A 137 -18.30 21.03 -8.28
CA ASP A 137 -18.61 21.32 -9.68
C ASP A 137 -18.45 22.84 -9.95
N VAL A 138 -17.81 23.16 -11.07
CA VAL A 138 -17.64 24.55 -11.53
C VAL A 138 -18.67 24.82 -12.60
N HIS A 139 -19.30 25.99 -12.54
CA HIS A 139 -20.28 26.45 -13.53
C HIS A 139 -20.06 27.93 -13.84
N LEU A 140 -19.95 28.27 -15.12
CA LEU A 140 -19.68 29.62 -15.61
C LEU A 140 -20.62 29.97 -16.76
N GLU A 141 -21.53 30.90 -16.49
CA GLU A 141 -22.43 31.46 -17.50
C GLU A 141 -21.70 32.34 -18.52
N ARG A 142 -22.10 32.28 -19.79
CA ARG A 142 -21.58 33.09 -20.89
C ARG A 142 -22.73 33.51 -21.84
N PRO A 143 -22.58 34.60 -22.61
CA PRO A 143 -23.52 34.89 -23.68
C PRO A 143 -23.63 33.70 -24.65
N GLY A 144 -24.82 33.12 -24.77
CA GLY A 144 -25.09 31.98 -25.65
C GLY A 144 -24.89 30.58 -25.04
N GLY A 145 -24.54 30.45 -23.75
CA GLY A 145 -24.43 29.14 -23.09
C GLY A 145 -23.65 29.17 -21.78
N TYR A 146 -23.13 28.03 -21.35
CA TYR A 146 -22.31 27.92 -20.14
C TYR A 146 -21.12 26.97 -20.34
N LEU A 147 -20.11 27.14 -19.50
CA LEU A 147 -19.00 26.20 -19.34
C LEU A 147 -19.12 25.54 -17.97
N ALA A 148 -18.93 24.22 -17.90
CA ALA A 148 -18.99 23.50 -16.63
C ALA A 148 -17.91 22.43 -16.53
N GLU A 149 -17.42 22.22 -15.31
CA GLU A 149 -16.57 21.08 -14.92
C GLU A 149 -17.30 20.31 -13.82
N ARG A 150 -17.44 18.99 -13.99
CA ARG A 150 -18.15 18.13 -13.05
C ARG A 150 -17.23 17.09 -12.46
N TYR A 151 -17.14 17.07 -11.13
CA TYR A 151 -16.36 16.08 -10.40
C TYR A 151 -17.27 14.91 -10.03
N ARG A 152 -16.96 13.70 -10.51
CA ARG A 152 -17.75 12.50 -10.23
C ARG A 152 -16.85 11.42 -9.63
N PRO A 153 -17.36 10.64 -8.64
CA PRO A 153 -16.58 9.55 -8.09
C PRO A 153 -16.30 8.49 -9.14
N MET A 154 -15.19 7.77 -8.94
CA MET A 154 -14.97 6.49 -9.61
C MET A 154 -16.10 5.53 -9.25
N ARG A 155 -16.45 4.61 -10.16
CA ARG A 155 -17.45 3.58 -9.87
C ARG A 155 -16.86 2.57 -8.89
N ARG A 156 -15.60 2.17 -9.06
CA ARG A 156 -14.98 1.13 -8.25
C ARG A 156 -13.50 1.35 -8.02
N VAL A 157 -13.03 1.13 -6.79
CA VAL A 157 -11.61 1.20 -6.44
C VAL A 157 -11.12 -0.07 -5.76
N GLY A 158 -9.90 -0.48 -6.11
CA GLY A 158 -9.16 -1.56 -5.46
C GLY A 158 -8.13 -0.99 -4.50
N ILE A 159 -8.12 -1.48 -3.26
CA ILE A 159 -7.19 -1.07 -2.21
C ILE A 159 -6.19 -2.20 -1.95
N CYS A 160 -4.91 -1.92 -2.15
CA CYS A 160 -3.79 -2.78 -1.80
C CYS A 160 -3.40 -2.56 -0.34
N VAL A 161 -3.61 -3.57 0.51
CA VAL A 161 -3.08 -3.58 1.88
C VAL A 161 -1.81 -4.42 1.90
N PRO A 162 -0.65 -3.86 2.30
CA PRO A 162 0.58 -4.63 2.40
C PRO A 162 0.47 -5.70 3.51
N GLY A 163 1.22 -6.79 3.36
CA GLY A 163 1.35 -7.84 4.39
C GLY A 163 2.63 -7.69 5.23
N GLY A 164 2.77 -8.54 6.24
CA GLY A 164 3.95 -8.59 7.11
C GLY A 164 3.96 -7.48 8.17
N ALA A 165 5.15 -7.01 8.55
CA ALA A 165 5.32 -5.96 9.57
C ALA A 165 4.63 -4.64 9.22
N ALA A 166 4.34 -4.40 7.93
CA ALA A 166 3.70 -3.19 7.44
C ALA A 166 2.17 -3.29 7.30
N ALA A 167 1.55 -4.37 7.77
CA ALA A 167 0.11 -4.56 7.62
C ALA A 167 -0.68 -3.72 8.62
N TYR A 168 -0.91 -2.46 8.27
CA TYR A 168 -1.48 -1.47 9.16
C TYR A 168 -2.96 -1.18 8.84
N PRO A 169 -3.84 -1.19 9.86
CA PRO A 169 -5.18 -0.63 9.76
C PRO A 169 -5.21 0.80 9.20
N SER A 170 -4.15 1.57 9.43
CA SER A 170 -4.00 2.93 8.91
C SER A 170 -4.00 2.99 7.38
N THR A 171 -3.47 1.98 6.67
CA THR A 171 -3.54 1.95 5.20
C THR A 171 -4.98 1.83 4.72
N VAL A 172 -5.78 0.98 5.35
CA VAL A 172 -7.21 0.84 5.04
C VAL A 172 -7.92 2.18 5.30
N LEU A 173 -7.67 2.81 6.45
CA LEU A 173 -8.26 4.10 6.81
C LEU A 173 -7.90 5.21 5.81
N MET A 174 -6.61 5.34 5.47
CA MET A 174 -6.10 6.39 4.59
C MET A 174 -6.45 6.20 3.11
N THR A 175 -6.99 5.05 2.71
CA THR A 175 -7.38 4.77 1.32
C THR A 175 -8.89 4.64 1.17
N ALA A 176 -9.56 3.93 2.08
CA ALA A 176 -11.01 3.73 2.03
C ALA A 176 -11.79 4.98 2.43
N VAL A 177 -11.39 5.70 3.48
CA VAL A 177 -12.15 6.88 3.93
C VAL A 177 -12.18 7.98 2.87
N PRO A 178 -11.07 8.33 2.19
CA PRO A 178 -11.13 9.26 1.06
C PRO A 178 -12.06 8.78 -0.08
N ALA A 179 -12.02 7.48 -0.43
CA ALA A 179 -12.90 6.91 -1.45
C ALA A 179 -14.39 7.04 -1.05
N GLN A 180 -14.71 6.78 0.21
CA GLN A 180 -16.06 6.95 0.75
C GLN A 180 -16.51 8.41 0.72
N VAL A 181 -15.63 9.34 1.09
CA VAL A 181 -15.93 10.79 1.05
C VAL A 181 -16.14 11.28 -0.38
N ALA A 182 -15.37 10.77 -1.34
CA ALA A 182 -15.55 11.06 -2.75
C ALA A 182 -16.89 10.51 -3.30
N GLY A 183 -17.48 9.51 -2.64
CA GLY A 183 -18.73 8.87 -3.04
C GLY A 183 -18.56 7.63 -3.91
N VAL A 184 -17.40 6.95 -3.85
CA VAL A 184 -17.17 5.71 -4.58
C VAL A 184 -18.10 4.61 -4.05
N PRO A 185 -18.97 4.02 -4.90
CA PRO A 185 -19.96 3.05 -4.45
C PRO A 185 -19.36 1.66 -4.18
N GLU A 186 -18.27 1.30 -4.87
CA GLU A 186 -17.67 -0.03 -4.75
C GLU A 186 -16.19 0.05 -4.32
N ILE A 187 -15.88 -0.48 -3.14
CA ILE A 187 -14.54 -0.51 -2.57
C ILE A 187 -14.16 -1.97 -2.29
N ALA A 188 -13.19 -2.47 -3.04
CA ALA A 188 -12.62 -3.80 -2.83
C ALA A 188 -11.24 -3.69 -2.19
N VAL A 189 -10.98 -4.49 -1.17
CA VAL A 189 -9.69 -4.56 -0.48
C VAL A 189 -9.02 -5.88 -0.82
N MET A 190 -7.73 -5.85 -1.12
CA MET A 190 -6.89 -7.04 -1.14
C MET A 190 -5.88 -6.99 0.00
N ALA A 191 -5.70 -8.12 0.67
CA ALA A 191 -4.65 -8.29 1.66
C ALA A 191 -4.03 -9.69 1.51
N PRO A 192 -2.69 -9.84 1.64
CA PRO A 192 -2.04 -11.14 1.51
C PRO A 192 -2.62 -12.17 2.49
N PRO A 193 -2.76 -13.46 2.10
CA PRO A 193 -3.32 -14.52 2.94
C PRO A 193 -2.33 -14.93 4.05
N THR A 194 -2.11 -14.05 5.02
CA THR A 194 -1.14 -14.23 6.12
C THR A 194 -1.76 -13.78 7.45
N PRO A 195 -1.22 -14.20 8.61
CA PRO A 195 -1.69 -13.75 9.93
C PRO A 195 -1.63 -12.23 10.14
N PHE A 196 -0.78 -11.55 9.38
CA PHE A 196 -0.69 -10.09 9.39
C PHE A 196 -1.54 -9.44 8.29
N GLY A 197 -2.01 -10.18 7.28
CA GLY A 197 -2.85 -9.66 6.21
C GLY A 197 -4.32 -10.05 6.37
N ALA A 198 -4.88 -10.80 5.41
CA ALA A 198 -6.30 -11.13 5.35
C ALA A 198 -6.82 -12.05 6.47
N TYR A 199 -5.94 -12.58 7.34
CA TYR A 199 -6.34 -13.33 8.54
C TYR A 199 -6.15 -12.52 9.84
N ASN A 200 -5.72 -11.26 9.74
CA ASN A 200 -5.51 -10.39 10.88
C ASN A 200 -6.85 -9.84 11.41
N ILE A 201 -7.12 -10.02 12.71
CA ILE A 201 -8.37 -9.60 13.34
C ILE A 201 -8.56 -8.09 13.26
N ASP A 202 -7.54 -7.30 13.58
CA ASP A 202 -7.63 -5.84 13.62
C ASP A 202 -7.83 -5.24 12.22
N MET A 203 -7.18 -5.82 11.20
CA MET A 203 -7.38 -5.42 9.81
C MET A 203 -8.81 -5.71 9.34
N LEU A 204 -9.32 -6.93 9.56
CA LEU A 204 -10.68 -7.31 9.18
C LEU A 204 -11.73 -6.52 9.97
N ALA A 205 -11.49 -6.27 11.26
CA ALA A 205 -12.33 -5.43 12.10
C ALA A 205 -12.36 -3.98 11.59
N THR A 206 -11.23 -3.44 11.14
CA THR A 206 -11.15 -2.10 10.54
C THR A 206 -11.94 -2.02 9.24
N CYS A 207 -11.79 -3.00 8.34
CA CYS A 207 -12.61 -3.10 7.14
C CYS A 207 -14.10 -3.10 7.49
N ARG A 208 -14.50 -3.91 8.47
CA ARG A 208 -15.89 -4.00 8.91
C ARG A 208 -16.41 -2.70 9.53
N GLU A 209 -15.62 -2.06 10.40
CA GLU A 209 -15.93 -0.77 11.03
C GLU A 209 -16.17 0.34 9.99
N LEU A 210 -15.42 0.31 8.88
CA LEU A 210 -15.61 1.22 7.76
C LEU A 210 -16.74 0.79 6.81
N GLY A 211 -17.42 -0.33 7.05
CA GLY A 211 -18.49 -0.83 6.18
C GLY A 211 -18.00 -1.52 4.89
N ILE A 212 -16.72 -1.87 4.79
CA ILE A 212 -16.18 -2.63 3.66
C ILE A 212 -16.61 -4.09 3.79
N THR A 213 -17.24 -4.61 2.74
CA THR A 213 -17.74 -6.00 2.67
C THR A 213 -17.02 -6.87 1.65
N GLU A 214 -16.08 -6.28 0.91
CA GLU A 214 -15.38 -6.95 -0.17
C GLU A 214 -13.88 -6.95 0.11
N VAL A 215 -13.42 -8.04 0.74
CA VAL A 215 -12.02 -8.26 1.10
C VAL A 215 -11.56 -9.58 0.48
N TYR A 216 -10.44 -9.56 -0.23
CA TYR A 216 -9.85 -10.71 -0.90
C TYR A 216 -8.51 -11.12 -0.27
N ARG A 217 -8.34 -12.43 -0.13
CA ARG A 217 -7.13 -13.10 0.35
C ARG A 217 -6.10 -13.19 -0.76
N MET A 218 -5.60 -12.04 -1.22
CA MET A 218 -4.63 -11.96 -2.30
C MET A 218 -3.71 -10.76 -2.10
N GLY A 219 -2.52 -10.83 -2.67
CA GLY A 219 -1.56 -9.72 -2.66
C GLY A 219 -0.63 -9.77 -3.85
N GLY A 220 0.49 -9.06 -3.76
CA GLY A 220 1.53 -9.09 -4.79
C GLY A 220 1.07 -8.60 -6.16
N ALA A 221 1.81 -9.00 -7.19
CA ALA A 221 1.49 -8.63 -8.57
C ALA A 221 0.20 -9.31 -9.07
N GLN A 222 -0.08 -10.53 -8.60
CA GLN A 222 -1.27 -11.31 -8.97
C GLN A 222 -2.56 -10.65 -8.48
N GLY A 223 -2.57 -10.08 -7.26
CA GLY A 223 -3.72 -9.32 -6.76
C GLY A 223 -3.95 -8.01 -7.51
N VAL A 224 -2.88 -7.28 -7.84
CA VAL A 224 -2.97 -6.08 -8.70
C VAL A 224 -3.54 -6.44 -10.07
N ALA A 225 -3.05 -7.51 -10.70
CA ALA A 225 -3.55 -7.98 -11.98
C ALA A 225 -5.03 -8.42 -11.89
N ALA A 226 -5.42 -9.10 -10.81
CA ALA A 226 -6.81 -9.51 -10.58
C ALA A 226 -7.77 -8.31 -10.48
N PHE A 227 -7.36 -7.23 -9.80
CA PHE A 227 -8.13 -5.99 -9.79
C PHE A 227 -8.12 -5.27 -11.14
N ALA A 228 -6.99 -5.28 -11.85
CA ALA A 228 -6.83 -4.56 -13.11
C ALA A 228 -7.58 -5.19 -14.28
N PHE A 229 -7.67 -6.52 -14.35
CA PHE A 229 -8.30 -7.23 -15.47
C PHE A 229 -9.64 -7.86 -15.09
N GLY A 230 -9.94 -7.95 -13.79
CA GLY A 230 -11.02 -8.76 -13.27
C GLY A 230 -10.74 -10.26 -13.38
N VAL A 231 -11.47 -11.06 -12.60
CA VAL A 231 -11.40 -12.52 -12.62
C VAL A 231 -12.81 -13.07 -12.78
N ARG A 232 -13.06 -13.82 -13.86
CA ARG A 232 -14.34 -14.46 -14.12
C ARG A 232 -14.58 -15.63 -13.16
N ALA A 233 -15.84 -15.87 -12.81
CA ALA A 233 -16.23 -17.01 -11.96
C ALA A 233 -16.04 -18.37 -12.66
N GLY A 234 -15.98 -18.39 -14.00
CA GLY A 234 -15.70 -19.58 -14.81
C GLY A 234 -15.50 -19.23 -16.28
N ALA A 235 -14.97 -20.18 -17.06
CA ALA A 235 -14.79 -20.01 -18.50
C ALA A 235 -16.15 -19.82 -19.19
N GLY A 236 -16.34 -18.69 -19.87
CA GLY A 236 -17.60 -18.34 -20.53
C GLY A 236 -18.69 -17.74 -19.63
N SER A 237 -18.46 -17.58 -18.32
CA SER A 237 -19.40 -16.87 -17.45
C SER A 237 -19.35 -15.36 -17.70
N GLY A 238 -20.51 -14.72 -17.74
CA GLY A 238 -20.65 -13.26 -17.71
C GLY A 238 -20.33 -12.66 -16.34
N ASP A 239 -20.34 -13.48 -15.28
CA ASP A 239 -20.15 -13.05 -13.90
C ASP A 239 -18.68 -13.04 -13.50
N PHE A 240 -18.30 -12.00 -12.77
CA PHE A 240 -16.97 -11.84 -12.21
C PHE A 240 -16.94 -12.29 -10.75
N LEU A 241 -15.99 -13.17 -10.43
CA LEU A 241 -15.63 -13.46 -9.04
C LEU A 241 -14.93 -12.25 -8.41
N ILE A 242 -14.08 -11.58 -9.19
CA ILE A 242 -13.46 -10.29 -8.84
C ILE A 242 -13.74 -9.31 -9.98
N PRO A 243 -14.67 -8.36 -9.81
CA PRO A 243 -14.91 -7.35 -10.84
C PRO A 243 -13.73 -6.39 -10.98
N GLN A 244 -13.44 -6.01 -12.23
CA GLN A 244 -12.42 -5.01 -12.57
C GLN A 244 -12.71 -3.67 -11.89
N VAL A 245 -11.68 -3.07 -11.30
CA VAL A 245 -11.74 -1.75 -10.65
C VAL A 245 -11.32 -0.65 -11.62
N ASP A 246 -11.68 0.61 -11.36
CA ASP A 246 -11.27 1.74 -12.21
C ASP A 246 -9.94 2.35 -11.74
N LYS A 247 -9.63 2.24 -10.43
CA LYS A 247 -8.37 2.72 -9.84
C LYS A 247 -7.85 1.76 -8.77
N ILE A 248 -6.53 1.52 -8.77
CA ILE A 248 -5.84 0.77 -7.72
C ILE A 248 -5.01 1.71 -6.86
N VAL A 249 -5.25 1.71 -5.54
CA VAL A 249 -4.55 2.55 -4.57
C VAL A 249 -3.92 1.72 -3.47
N GLY A 250 -2.99 2.31 -2.73
CA GLY A 250 -2.35 1.70 -1.58
C GLY A 250 -0.92 1.23 -1.89
N PRO A 251 -0.02 1.32 -0.90
CA PRO A 251 1.37 0.94 -1.07
C PRO A 251 1.53 -0.57 -1.17
N GLY A 252 2.70 -1.00 -1.61
CA GLY A 252 3.08 -2.40 -1.57
C GLY A 252 4.57 -2.56 -1.84
N ASN A 253 5.02 -3.81 -1.82
CA ASN A 253 6.40 -4.13 -2.15
C ASN A 253 6.74 -3.80 -3.62
N LEU A 254 8.00 -4.00 -4.00
CA LEU A 254 8.48 -3.77 -5.36
C LEU A 254 7.60 -4.43 -6.44
N PHE A 255 7.10 -5.64 -6.21
CA PHE A 255 6.27 -6.36 -7.18
C PHE A 255 4.89 -5.71 -7.35
N VAL A 256 4.28 -5.21 -6.27
CA VAL A 256 3.03 -4.42 -6.33
C VAL A 256 3.27 -3.11 -7.07
N ALA A 257 4.36 -2.40 -6.77
CA ALA A 257 4.68 -1.13 -7.41
C ALA A 257 4.91 -1.30 -8.92
N LEU A 258 5.66 -2.33 -9.32
CA LEU A 258 5.89 -2.67 -10.73
C LEU A 258 4.61 -3.16 -11.42
N ALA A 259 3.76 -3.93 -10.73
CA ALA A 259 2.49 -4.38 -11.28
C ALA A 259 1.55 -3.20 -11.54
N LYS A 260 1.42 -2.27 -10.58
CA LYS A 260 0.65 -1.03 -10.74
C LYS A 260 1.14 -0.22 -11.92
N LYS A 261 2.47 -0.08 -12.06
CA LYS A 261 3.06 0.57 -13.24
C LYS A 261 2.69 -0.14 -14.55
N GLN A 262 2.67 -1.46 -14.56
CA GLN A 262 2.39 -2.24 -15.77
C GLN A 262 0.91 -2.17 -16.18
N VAL A 263 -0.02 -2.13 -15.22
CA VAL A 263 -1.46 -2.06 -15.49
C VAL A 263 -1.98 -0.63 -15.65
N TYR A 264 -1.13 0.37 -15.43
CA TYR A 264 -1.50 1.77 -15.64
C TYR A 264 -1.90 2.01 -17.10
N GLY A 265 -3.11 2.55 -17.29
CA GLY A 265 -3.74 2.73 -18.61
C GLY A 265 -4.89 1.76 -18.86
N GLU A 266 -4.85 0.55 -18.27
CA GLU A 266 -6.03 -0.32 -18.12
C GLU A 266 -6.86 0.14 -16.92
N VAL A 267 -6.17 0.46 -15.82
CA VAL A 267 -6.73 1.08 -14.63
C VAL A 267 -5.87 2.28 -14.23
N ASP A 268 -6.47 3.21 -13.50
CA ASP A 268 -5.71 4.30 -12.88
C ASP A 268 -4.95 3.79 -11.64
N ILE A 269 -3.88 4.48 -11.25
CA ILE A 269 -3.11 4.18 -10.03
C ILE A 269 -2.84 5.46 -9.24
N ASP A 270 -2.68 5.38 -7.93
CA ASP A 270 -2.26 6.52 -7.08
C ASP A 270 -0.83 7.00 -7.39
N SER A 271 0.17 6.13 -7.19
CA SER A 271 1.59 6.42 -7.40
C SER A 271 2.41 5.12 -7.42
N ILE A 272 3.66 5.23 -7.88
CA ILE A 272 4.66 4.19 -7.73
C ILE A 272 5.41 4.47 -6.42
N ALA A 273 5.14 3.65 -5.40
CA ALA A 273 5.68 3.85 -4.06
C ALA A 273 7.23 3.78 -4.06
N GLY A 274 7.84 4.75 -3.38
CA GLY A 274 9.26 4.79 -3.03
C GLY A 274 9.51 4.35 -1.58
N PRO A 275 10.80 4.21 -1.18
CA PRO A 275 11.15 4.17 0.23
C PRO A 275 10.59 5.42 0.94
N SER A 276 10.13 5.24 2.18
CA SER A 276 9.61 6.35 2.97
C SER A 276 10.77 7.22 3.48
N GLU A 277 10.58 8.54 3.52
CA GLU A 277 11.60 9.49 3.99
C GLU A 277 11.04 10.55 4.95
N VAL A 278 11.87 11.03 5.88
CA VAL A 278 11.56 12.19 6.75
C VAL A 278 12.69 13.22 6.71
N VAL A 279 12.33 14.50 6.68
CA VAL A 279 13.29 15.61 6.85
C VAL A 279 12.89 16.43 8.06
N VAL A 280 13.74 16.45 9.08
CA VAL A 280 13.52 17.23 10.30
C VAL A 280 14.41 18.48 10.27
N ILE A 281 13.78 19.65 10.19
CA ILE A 281 14.45 20.95 10.25
C ILE A 281 14.37 21.46 11.68
N VAL A 282 15.53 21.77 12.28
CA VAL A 282 15.64 22.15 13.69
C VAL A 282 16.44 23.42 13.86
N ASP A 283 16.16 24.14 14.94
CA ASP A 283 16.92 25.30 15.39
C ASP A 283 17.35 25.16 16.86
N SER A 284 17.95 26.21 17.43
CA SER A 284 18.41 26.20 18.82
C SER A 284 17.29 26.10 19.86
N THR A 285 16.03 26.30 19.46
CA THR A 285 14.86 26.20 20.35
C THR A 285 14.26 24.80 20.36
N THR A 286 14.68 23.94 19.43
CA THR A 286 14.09 22.62 19.23
C THR A 286 14.61 21.62 20.27
N ARG A 287 13.69 20.84 20.83
CA ARG A 287 14.00 19.75 21.76
C ARG A 287 14.71 18.60 21.03
N ALA A 288 15.99 18.40 21.34
CA ALA A 288 16.82 17.39 20.69
C ALA A 288 16.31 15.94 20.88
N ASP A 289 15.65 15.66 22.00
CA ASP A 289 15.06 14.35 22.25
C ASP A 289 13.84 14.09 21.35
N PHE A 290 13.01 15.09 21.09
CA PHE A 290 11.87 14.97 20.18
C PHE A 290 12.33 14.78 18.73
N THR A 291 13.34 15.53 18.29
CA THR A 291 13.98 15.31 16.99
C THR A 291 14.51 13.88 16.85
N ALA A 292 15.15 13.35 17.90
CA ALA A 292 15.64 11.98 17.87
C ALA A 292 14.48 10.98 17.76
N TYR A 293 13.37 11.19 18.47
CA TYR A 293 12.18 10.33 18.36
C TYR A 293 11.56 10.37 16.96
N ASP A 294 11.44 11.54 16.32
CA ASP A 294 10.91 11.66 14.96
C ASP A 294 11.79 10.90 13.95
N MET A 295 13.11 11.01 14.07
CA MET A 295 14.05 10.27 13.23
C MET A 295 13.95 8.75 13.46
N ILE A 296 13.80 8.31 14.71
CA ILE A 296 13.66 6.89 15.07
C ILE A 296 12.34 6.33 14.54
N ALA A 297 11.23 7.08 14.67
CA ALA A 297 9.91 6.69 14.19
C ALA A 297 9.90 6.45 12.67
N GLN A 298 10.67 7.22 11.91
CA GLN A 298 10.84 6.95 10.49
C GLN A 298 11.74 5.73 10.22
N ALA A 299 12.85 5.62 10.96
CA ALA A 299 13.83 4.56 10.76
C ALA A 299 13.28 3.15 11.08
N GLU A 300 12.31 3.04 12.00
CA GLU A 300 11.67 1.75 12.33
C GLU A 300 10.69 1.26 11.25
N HIS A 301 10.23 2.13 10.35
CA HIS A 301 9.15 1.83 9.40
C HIS A 301 9.51 0.68 8.43
N ALA A 302 10.71 0.71 7.84
CA ALA A 302 11.21 -0.35 6.98
C ALA A 302 12.73 -0.26 6.79
N PRO A 303 13.43 -1.38 6.55
CA PRO A 303 14.80 -1.34 6.06
C PRO A 303 14.90 -0.51 4.78
N GLY A 304 15.72 0.55 4.80
CA GLY A 304 15.84 1.50 3.68
C GLY A 304 14.98 2.76 3.79
N ALA A 305 14.21 2.93 4.87
CA ALA A 305 13.67 4.24 5.25
C ALA A 305 14.82 5.20 5.62
N SER A 306 14.67 6.47 5.27
CA SER A 306 15.72 7.50 5.45
C SER A 306 15.23 8.76 6.14
#